data_AF-A0A1Y4GDZ2-F1
#
_entry.id   AF-A0A1Y4GDZ2-F1
#
_cell.length_a   1.000
_cell.length_b   1.000
_cell.length_c   1.000
_cell.angle_alpha   90.00
_cell.angle_beta   90.00
_cell.angle_gamma   90.00
#
_symmetry.space_group_name_H-M   'P 1'
#
loop_
_entity.id
_entity.type
_entity.pdbx_description
1 polymer ?
#
loop_
_entity_poly.entity_id
_entity_poly.type
_entity_poly.pdbx_seq_one_letter_code
_entity_poly.pdbx_strand_id
1 'polypeptide(L)'
;MSEYQNEFEQFNARLVRIGTITIIAGIIANFTPAVYVYLRYGVGPSISTIGQMWILLAASMGVGWFVQPLSFFPILGTSGTYIAWLAGNVADIRTPASIMAQKSADVEAGTIEGDMISTLGIATSVFVSVSIITFFTFVGASIIPHFPEFVKDSFKFILPTVFAGVYVDLTQKHKKFGLVVIAFCVVVAYIGPMLKLDSLLRTLLTVVGGMFLGYVFYKYESKGKIA
;
A
#
# COMPACT_ATOMS: atom_id res chain seq x y z
N MET A 1 35.21 -17.55 2.43
CA MET A 1 34.28 -16.54 3.00
C MET A 1 34.38 -15.20 2.28
N SER A 2 35.56 -14.60 2.14
CA SER A 2 35.74 -13.27 1.52
C SER A 2 35.39 -13.19 0.03
N GLU A 3 35.63 -14.26 -0.74
CA GLU A 3 35.31 -14.32 -2.17
C GLU A 3 33.79 -14.41 -2.42
N TYR A 4 33.10 -15.31 -1.72
CA TYR A 4 31.63 -15.42 -1.75
C TYR A 4 30.93 -14.13 -1.31
N GLN A 5 31.45 -13.44 -0.28
CA GLN A 5 30.91 -12.14 0.14
C GLN A 5 31.12 -11.07 -0.93
N ASN A 6 32.29 -11.03 -1.57
CA ASN A 6 32.54 -10.10 -2.68
C ASN A 6 31.64 -10.38 -3.89
N GLU A 7 31.39 -11.65 -4.23
CA GLU A 7 30.46 -12.02 -5.30
C GLU A 7 29.02 -11.60 -4.97
N PHE A 8 28.59 -11.81 -3.72
CA PHE A 8 27.27 -11.41 -3.26
C PHE A 8 27.10 -9.88 -3.26
N GLU A 9 28.12 -9.12 -2.86
CA GLU A 9 28.10 -7.65 -2.95
C GLU A 9 28.02 -7.17 -4.40
N GLN A 10 28.78 -7.77 -5.32
CA GLN A 10 28.68 -7.45 -6.75
C GLN A 10 27.30 -7.80 -7.32
N PHE A 11 26.73 -8.92 -6.88
CA PHE A 11 25.37 -9.32 -7.25
C PHE A 11 24.34 -8.31 -6.74
N ASN A 12 24.41 -7.92 -5.47
CA ASN A 12 23.54 -6.90 -4.88
C ASN A 12 23.66 -5.55 -5.60
N ALA A 13 24.87 -5.12 -5.96
CA ALA A 13 25.07 -3.88 -6.71
C ALA A 13 24.37 -3.93 -8.09
N ARG A 14 24.39 -5.09 -8.77
CA ARG A 14 23.62 -5.28 -10.02
C ARG A 14 22.12 -5.28 -9.77
N LEU A 15 21.66 -5.95 -8.71
CA LEU A 15 20.25 -5.97 -8.33
C LEU A 15 19.72 -4.58 -8.01
N VAL A 16 20.46 -3.77 -7.26
CA VAL A 16 20.11 -2.37 -6.97
C VAL A 16 19.99 -1.57 -8.26
N ARG A 17 20.94 -1.73 -9.19
CA ARG A 17 20.88 -1.03 -10.48
C ARG A 17 19.65 -1.42 -11.29
N ILE A 18 19.42 -2.72 -11.47
CA ILE A 18 18.28 -3.24 -12.25
C ILE A 18 16.96 -2.87 -11.56
N GLY A 19 16.86 -3.13 -10.26
CA GLY A 19 15.70 -2.82 -9.43
C GLY A 19 15.33 -1.34 -9.51
N THR A 20 16.31 -0.45 -9.39
CA THR A 20 16.09 1.00 -9.52
C THR A 20 15.55 1.37 -10.91
N ILE A 21 16.16 0.85 -11.98
CA ILE A 21 15.70 1.07 -13.35
C ILE A 21 14.25 0.58 -13.52
N THR A 22 13.94 -0.62 -13.03
CA THR A 22 12.60 -1.21 -13.15
C THR A 22 11.55 -0.45 -12.34
N ILE A 23 11.88 0.05 -11.15
CA ILE A 23 10.98 0.90 -10.37
C ILE A 23 10.74 2.23 -11.07
N ILE A 24 11.78 2.88 -11.60
CA ILE A 24 11.62 4.13 -12.36
C ILE A 24 10.72 3.90 -13.59
N ALA A 25 10.96 2.81 -14.33
CA ALA A 25 10.11 2.44 -15.46
C ALA A 25 8.66 2.17 -15.02
N GLY A 26 8.46 1.50 -13.89
CA GLY A 26 7.15 1.27 -13.29
C GLY A 26 6.43 2.56 -12.91
N ILE A 27 7.14 3.53 -12.32
CA ILE A 27 6.60 4.86 -12.02
C ILE A 27 6.11 5.54 -13.31
N ILE A 28 6.95 5.59 -14.34
CA ILE A 28 6.59 6.20 -15.63
C ILE A 28 5.37 5.49 -16.24
N ALA A 29 5.37 4.15 -16.25
CA ALA A 29 4.26 3.36 -16.77
C ALA A 29 2.95 3.63 -16.01
N ASN A 30 3.00 3.84 -14.69
CA ASN A 30 1.81 4.10 -13.87
C ASN A 30 1.13 5.44 -14.24
N PHE A 31 1.91 6.47 -14.59
CA PHE A 31 1.35 7.76 -15.03
C PHE A 31 0.96 7.78 -16.51
N THR A 32 1.42 6.83 -17.31
CA THR A 32 1.21 6.82 -18.76
C THR A 32 -0.27 6.83 -19.16
N PRO A 33 -1.16 5.99 -18.59
CA PRO A 33 -2.59 6.03 -18.94
C PRO A 33 -3.25 7.37 -18.61
N ALA A 34 -2.94 7.96 -17.45
CA ALA A 34 -3.52 9.24 -17.03
C ALA A 34 -3.07 10.39 -17.95
N VAL A 35 -1.77 10.45 -18.27
CA VAL A 35 -1.22 11.43 -19.21
C VAL A 35 -1.82 11.26 -20.60
N TYR A 36 -1.96 10.02 -21.07
CA TYR A 36 -2.59 9.74 -22.36
C TYR A 36 -4.04 10.25 -22.42
N VAL A 37 -4.84 9.97 -21.38
CA VAL A 37 -6.23 10.44 -21.31
C VAL A 37 -6.30 11.97 -21.35
N TYR A 38 -5.45 12.63 -20.57
CA TYR A 38 -5.37 14.09 -20.54
C TYR A 38 -5.00 14.68 -21.91
N LEU A 39 -3.95 14.17 -22.56
CA LEU A 39 -3.50 14.68 -23.86
C LEU A 39 -4.48 14.39 -25.00
N ARG A 40 -5.11 13.21 -24.99
CA ARG A 40 -5.99 12.77 -26.09
C ARG A 40 -7.39 13.32 -26.02
N TYR A 41 -7.96 13.39 -24.80
CA TYR A 41 -9.36 13.76 -24.57
C TYR A 41 -9.53 15.11 -23.90
N GLY A 42 -8.44 15.74 -23.41
CA GLY A 42 -8.52 17.01 -22.68
C GLY A 42 -9.20 16.88 -21.30
N VAL A 43 -9.41 15.65 -20.82
CA VAL A 43 -10.10 15.38 -19.56
C VAL A 43 -9.05 15.13 -18.47
N GLY A 44 -9.00 16.00 -17.48
CA GLY A 44 -8.17 15.79 -16.29
C GLY A 44 -8.48 16.80 -15.19
N PRO A 45 -8.12 16.48 -13.94
CA PRO A 45 -8.23 17.42 -12.83
C PRO A 45 -7.29 18.62 -13.06
N SER A 46 -7.65 19.79 -12.52
CA SER A 46 -6.74 20.94 -12.52
C SER A 46 -5.47 20.63 -11.72
N ILE A 47 -4.38 21.33 -12.05
CA ILE A 47 -3.11 21.21 -11.32
C ILE A 47 -3.30 21.49 -9.82
N SER A 48 -4.19 22.43 -9.47
CA SER A 48 -4.55 22.71 -8.08
C SER A 48 -5.17 21.50 -7.38
N THR A 49 -6.09 20.78 -8.03
CA THR A 49 -6.70 19.56 -7.48
C THR A 49 -5.68 18.44 -7.32
N ILE A 50 -4.76 18.26 -8.27
CA ILE A 50 -3.67 17.27 -8.16
C ILE A 50 -2.80 17.57 -6.93
N GLY A 51 -2.40 18.83 -6.73
CA GLY A 51 -1.62 19.25 -5.57
C GLY A 51 -2.35 19.00 -4.25
N GLN A 52 -3.65 19.29 -4.19
CA GLN A 52 -4.47 19.02 -3.00
C GLN A 52 -4.56 17.53 -2.67
N MET A 53 -4.79 16.69 -3.68
CA MET A 53 -4.82 15.23 -3.52
C MET A 53 -3.48 14.68 -3.06
N TRP A 54 -2.38 15.22 -3.61
CA TRP A 54 -1.03 14.82 -3.21
C TRP A 54 -0.73 15.18 -1.76
N ILE A 55 -1.04 16.41 -1.33
CA ILE A 55 -0.85 16.84 0.07
C ILE A 55 -1.64 15.95 1.02
N LEU A 56 -2.88 15.62 0.66
CA LEU A 56 -3.73 14.72 1.44
C LEU A 56 -3.12 13.31 1.56
N LEU A 57 -2.60 12.77 0.46
CA LEU A 57 -1.96 11.45 0.45
C LEU A 57 -0.65 11.46 1.25
N ALA A 58 0.17 12.49 1.08
CA ALA A 58 1.42 12.66 1.84
C ALA A 58 1.15 12.82 3.35
N ALA A 59 0.12 13.57 3.73
CA ALA A 59 -0.26 13.72 5.13
C ALA A 59 -0.76 12.40 5.75
N SER A 60 -1.49 11.58 4.99
CA SER A 60 -2.07 10.33 5.50
C SER A 60 -1.10 9.14 5.47
N MET A 61 -0.24 9.04 4.46
CA MET A 61 0.61 7.87 4.22
C MET A 61 2.11 8.17 4.14
N GLY A 62 2.52 9.44 4.18
CA GLY A 62 3.90 9.85 3.94
C GLY A 62 4.90 9.26 4.93
N VAL A 63 4.55 9.14 6.22
CA VAL A 63 5.39 8.46 7.22
C VAL A 63 5.56 6.98 6.85
N GLY A 64 4.49 6.34 6.38
CA GLY A 64 4.49 4.95 5.93
C GLY A 64 5.44 4.69 4.76
N TRP A 65 5.67 5.67 3.88
CA TRP A 65 6.61 5.55 2.76
C TRP A 65 8.06 5.32 3.21
N PHE A 66 8.42 5.75 4.43
CA PHE A 66 9.75 5.48 5.00
C PHE A 66 9.72 4.28 5.94
N VAL A 67 8.72 4.22 6.82
CA VAL A 67 8.64 3.18 7.85
C VAL A 67 8.44 1.80 7.24
N GLN A 68 7.61 1.67 6.20
CA GLN A 68 7.29 0.36 5.64
C GLN A 68 8.50 -0.28 4.94
N PRO A 69 9.20 0.38 3.99
CA PRO A 69 10.38 -0.22 3.37
C PRO A 69 11.42 -0.65 4.40
N LEU A 70 11.70 0.19 5.40
CA LEU A 70 12.65 -0.14 6.47
C LEU A 70 12.21 -1.33 7.33
N SER A 71 10.91 -1.44 7.62
CA SER A 71 10.37 -2.52 8.45
C SER A 71 10.34 -3.86 7.73
N PHE A 72 10.08 -3.86 6.42
CA PHE A 72 10.00 -5.09 5.63
C PHE A 72 11.36 -5.54 5.07
N PHE A 73 12.32 -4.64 4.91
CA PHE A 73 13.64 -4.95 4.35
C PHE A 73 14.34 -6.16 5.01
N PRO A 74 14.37 -6.32 6.34
CA PRO A 74 15.03 -7.47 6.98
C PRO A 74 14.44 -8.83 6.60
N ILE A 75 13.16 -8.86 6.20
CA ILE A 75 12.47 -10.08 5.75
C ILE A 75 12.72 -10.30 4.26
N LEU A 76 12.60 -9.23 3.47
CA LEU A 76 12.57 -9.31 2.01
C LEU A 76 13.96 -9.42 1.38
N GLY A 77 14.97 -8.80 1.98
CA GLY A 77 16.30 -8.65 1.38
C GLY A 77 16.34 -7.65 0.22
N THR A 78 17.51 -7.46 -0.39
CA THR A 78 17.72 -6.46 -1.45
C THR A 78 16.83 -6.69 -2.68
N SER A 79 16.92 -7.87 -3.29
CA SER A 79 16.16 -8.20 -4.50
C SER A 79 14.65 -8.29 -4.23
N GLY A 80 14.27 -8.98 -3.16
CA GLY A 80 12.87 -9.12 -2.76
C GLY A 80 12.19 -7.78 -2.53
N THR A 81 12.90 -6.80 -1.96
CA THR A 81 12.41 -5.44 -1.77
C THR A 81 12.02 -4.78 -3.09
N TYR A 82 12.90 -4.77 -4.10
CA TYR A 82 12.58 -4.14 -5.39
C TYR A 82 11.39 -4.80 -6.08
N ILE A 83 11.33 -6.14 -6.08
CA ILE A 83 10.22 -6.88 -6.71
C ILE A 83 8.91 -6.61 -5.95
N ALA A 84 8.93 -6.68 -4.62
CA ALA A 84 7.74 -6.51 -3.80
C ALA A 84 7.15 -5.10 -3.93
N TRP A 85 7.99 -4.05 -3.93
CA TRP A 85 7.52 -2.67 -4.07
C TRP A 85 7.05 -2.34 -5.48
N LEU A 86 7.66 -2.93 -6.52
CA LEU A 86 7.18 -2.79 -7.89
C LEU A 86 5.82 -3.46 -8.10
N ALA A 87 5.65 -4.68 -7.58
CA ALA A 87 4.41 -5.45 -7.75
C ALA A 87 3.29 -5.07 -6.76
N GLY A 88 3.63 -4.37 -5.68
CA GLY A 88 2.70 -3.98 -4.62
C GLY A 88 2.21 -5.15 -3.76
N ASN A 89 1.26 -4.82 -2.89
CA ASN A 89 0.68 -5.74 -1.89
C ASN A 89 1.75 -6.42 -1.01
N VAL A 90 2.70 -5.61 -0.53
CA VAL A 90 3.88 -6.09 0.20
C VAL A 90 3.48 -6.83 1.47
N ALA A 91 2.69 -6.19 2.33
CA ALA A 91 2.34 -6.73 3.64
C ALA A 91 1.44 -7.98 3.56
N ASP A 92 0.45 -8.00 2.67
CA ASP A 92 -0.61 -9.02 2.72
C ASP A 92 -0.31 -10.26 1.87
N ILE A 93 0.46 -10.10 0.78
CA ILE A 93 0.80 -11.23 -0.11
C ILE A 93 2.30 -11.50 -0.14
N ARG A 94 3.16 -10.47 -0.30
CA ARG A 94 4.59 -10.70 -0.60
C ARG A 94 5.37 -11.13 0.63
N THR A 95 5.19 -10.44 1.75
CA THR A 95 5.83 -10.74 3.03
C THR A 95 5.49 -12.15 3.52
N PRO A 96 4.21 -12.57 3.63
CA PRO A 96 3.91 -13.95 4.03
C PRO A 96 4.42 -14.98 3.03
N ALA A 97 4.41 -14.71 1.72
CA ALA A 97 5.00 -15.62 0.74
C ALA A 97 6.52 -15.78 0.92
N SER A 98 7.24 -14.69 1.20
CA SER A 98 8.67 -14.71 1.53
C SER A 98 8.95 -15.53 2.79
N ILE A 99 8.23 -15.24 3.89
CA ILE A 99 8.37 -15.95 5.16
C ILE A 99 8.11 -17.45 4.99
N MET A 100 7.06 -17.81 4.25
CA MET A 100 6.73 -19.21 4.01
C MET A 100 7.74 -19.91 3.12
N ALA A 101 8.31 -19.22 2.12
CA ALA A 101 9.39 -19.77 1.30
C ALA A 101 10.64 -20.03 2.14
N GLN A 102 11.07 -19.05 2.94
CA GLN A 102 12.22 -19.17 3.85
C GLN A 102 12.02 -20.32 4.84
N LYS A 103 10.84 -20.38 5.47
CA LYS A 103 10.48 -21.48 6.39
C LYS A 103 10.46 -22.84 5.71
N SER A 104 10.01 -22.93 4.47
CA SER A 104 9.94 -24.20 3.73
C SER A 104 11.33 -24.70 3.30
N ALA A 105 12.29 -23.79 3.14
CA ALA A 105 13.68 -24.10 2.83
C ALA A 105 14.58 -24.20 4.08
N ASP A 106 14.03 -24.02 5.28
CA ASP A 106 14.75 -24.01 6.56
C ASP A 106 15.91 -23.00 6.61
N VAL A 107 15.69 -21.80 6.06
CA VAL A 107 16.67 -20.70 6.04
C VAL A 107 16.20 -19.50 6.86
N GLU A 108 17.15 -18.80 7.48
CA GLU A 108 16.89 -17.60 8.27
C GLU A 108 16.86 -16.33 7.41
N ALA A 109 15.93 -15.43 7.71
CA ALA A 109 15.86 -14.10 7.08
C ALA A 109 17.11 -13.26 7.41
N GLY A 110 17.56 -12.46 6.44
CA GLY A 110 18.78 -11.64 6.57
C GLY A 110 20.09 -12.41 6.36
N THR A 111 20.04 -13.71 6.07
CA THR A 111 21.17 -14.48 5.55
C THR A 111 21.20 -14.40 4.02
N ILE A 112 22.36 -14.68 3.41
CA ILE A 112 22.51 -14.71 1.93
C ILE A 112 21.52 -15.72 1.32
N GLU A 113 21.39 -16.90 1.93
CA GLU A 113 20.47 -17.95 1.48
C GLU A 113 19.00 -17.53 1.68
N GLY A 114 18.69 -16.92 2.83
CA GLY A 114 17.38 -16.38 3.14
C GLY A 114 16.92 -15.30 2.15
N ASP A 115 17.82 -14.42 1.71
CA ASP A 115 17.55 -13.38 0.72
C ASP A 115 17.24 -13.99 -0.66
N MET A 116 17.97 -15.03 -1.06
CA MET A 116 17.75 -15.75 -2.32
C MET A 116 16.39 -16.47 -2.31
N ILE A 117 16.08 -17.19 -1.23
CA ILE A 117 14.79 -17.90 -1.09
C ILE A 117 13.62 -16.90 -0.99
N SER A 118 13.78 -15.80 -0.25
CA SER A 118 12.79 -14.70 -0.20
C SER A 118 12.48 -14.19 -1.60
N THR A 119 13.51 -13.93 -2.40
CA THR A 119 13.36 -13.45 -3.78
C THR A 119 12.53 -14.40 -4.63
N LEU A 120 12.79 -15.71 -4.54
CA LEU A 120 12.02 -16.73 -5.26
C LEU A 120 10.57 -16.80 -4.79
N GLY A 121 10.33 -16.74 -3.48
CA GLY A 121 8.99 -16.72 -2.91
C GLY A 121 8.18 -15.51 -3.38
N ILE A 122 8.80 -14.32 -3.37
CA ILE A 122 8.16 -13.08 -3.82
C ILE A 122 7.90 -13.14 -5.32
N ALA A 123 8.88 -13.51 -6.15
CA ALA A 123 8.70 -13.63 -7.59
C ALA A 123 7.58 -14.59 -7.97
N THR A 124 7.51 -15.75 -7.29
CA THR A 124 6.43 -16.73 -7.48
C THR A 124 5.08 -16.13 -7.08
N SER A 125 5.02 -15.44 -5.94
CA SER A 125 3.78 -14.77 -5.52
C SER A 125 3.32 -13.74 -6.56
N VAL A 126 4.24 -12.99 -7.16
CA VAL A 126 3.94 -11.98 -8.20
C VAL A 126 3.37 -12.69 -9.41
N PHE A 127 4.06 -13.71 -9.91
CA PHE A 127 3.62 -14.51 -11.05
C PHE A 127 2.21 -15.06 -10.85
N VAL A 128 1.93 -15.68 -9.70
CA VAL A 128 0.60 -16.23 -9.37
C VAL A 128 -0.45 -15.12 -9.32
N SER A 129 -0.19 -14.04 -8.58
CA SER A 129 -1.15 -12.94 -8.43
C SER A 129 -1.48 -12.26 -9.76
N VAL A 130 -0.46 -11.97 -10.59
CA VAL A 130 -0.64 -11.33 -11.90
C VAL A 130 -1.38 -12.26 -12.85
N SER A 131 -1.07 -13.55 -12.85
CA SER A 131 -1.75 -14.53 -13.70
C SER A 131 -3.24 -14.62 -13.35
N ILE A 132 -3.55 -14.73 -12.06
CA ILE A 132 -4.94 -14.80 -11.57
C ILE A 132 -5.69 -13.51 -11.89
N ILE A 133 -5.11 -12.34 -11.57
CA ILE A 133 -5.75 -11.05 -11.84
C ILE A 133 -5.99 -10.88 -13.35
N THR A 134 -5.00 -11.18 -14.18
CA THR A 134 -5.12 -11.10 -15.65
C THR A 134 -6.25 -12.00 -16.14
N PHE A 135 -6.28 -13.26 -15.71
CA PHE A 135 -7.33 -14.21 -16.08
C PHE A 135 -8.72 -13.68 -15.70
N PHE A 136 -8.93 -13.29 -14.45
CA PHE A 136 -10.22 -12.77 -13.99
C PHE A 136 -10.58 -11.44 -14.64
N THR A 137 -9.61 -10.63 -15.06
CA THR A 137 -9.87 -9.38 -15.79
C THR A 137 -10.48 -9.68 -17.16
N PHE A 138 -9.93 -10.63 -17.92
CA PHE A 138 -10.50 -11.01 -19.23
C PHE A 138 -11.86 -11.68 -19.11
N VAL A 139 -12.01 -12.59 -18.14
CA VAL A 139 -13.29 -13.24 -17.86
C VAL A 139 -14.33 -12.21 -17.43
N GLY A 140 -13.97 -11.32 -16.50
CA GLY A 140 -14.81 -10.24 -16.01
C GLY A 140 -15.25 -9.30 -17.13
N ALA A 141 -14.32 -8.85 -17.98
CA ALA A 141 -14.63 -7.97 -19.11
C ALA A 141 -15.64 -8.61 -20.09
N SER A 142 -15.61 -9.94 -20.24
CA SER A 142 -16.53 -10.68 -21.12
C SER A 142 -17.91 -10.87 -20.51
N ILE A 143 -18.01 -11.05 -19.19
CA ILE A 143 -19.26 -11.40 -18.50
C ILE A 143 -19.99 -10.16 -17.97
N ILE A 144 -19.28 -9.12 -17.50
CA ILE A 144 -19.86 -7.90 -16.92
C ILE A 144 -20.96 -7.26 -17.78
N PRO A 145 -20.84 -7.16 -19.13
CA PRO A 145 -21.90 -6.60 -19.97
C PRO A 145 -23.24 -7.33 -19.88
N HIS A 146 -23.23 -8.60 -19.48
CA HIS A 146 -24.42 -9.45 -19.34
C HIS A 146 -25.07 -9.34 -17.97
N PHE A 147 -24.45 -8.63 -17.02
CA PHE A 147 -25.03 -8.46 -15.69
C PHE A 147 -26.21 -7.48 -15.69
N PRO A 148 -27.22 -7.73 -14.83
CA PRO A 148 -28.29 -6.76 -14.59
C PRO A 148 -27.75 -5.40 -14.14
N GLU A 149 -28.49 -4.33 -14.43
CA GLU A 149 -28.14 -2.94 -14.10
C GLU A 149 -27.76 -2.79 -12.62
N PHE A 150 -28.54 -3.38 -11.71
CA PHE A 150 -28.32 -3.27 -10.25
C PHE A 150 -26.95 -3.80 -9.80
N VAL A 151 -26.40 -4.82 -10.49
CA VAL A 151 -25.08 -5.38 -10.17
C VAL A 151 -23.98 -4.42 -10.63
N LYS A 152 -24.10 -3.91 -11.87
CA LYS A 152 -23.16 -2.91 -12.40
C LYS A 152 -23.15 -1.64 -11.54
N ASP A 153 -24.32 -1.19 -11.11
CA ASP A 153 -24.47 -0.05 -10.22
C ASP A 153 -23.82 -0.28 -8.85
N SER A 154 -23.75 -1.52 -8.39
CA SER A 154 -23.09 -1.86 -7.13
C SER A 154 -21.57 -1.67 -7.20
N PHE A 155 -20.97 -1.68 -8.40
CA PHE A 155 -19.52 -1.51 -8.56
C PHE A 155 -19.01 -0.14 -8.09
N LYS A 156 -19.88 0.89 -8.05
CA LYS A 156 -19.53 2.19 -7.46
C LYS A 156 -19.18 2.11 -5.97
N PHE A 157 -19.59 1.04 -5.29
CA PHE A 157 -19.29 0.81 -3.87
C PHE A 157 -18.04 -0.03 -3.63
N ILE A 158 -17.39 -0.58 -4.66
CA ILE A 158 -16.18 -1.40 -4.49
C ILE A 158 -15.09 -0.62 -3.75
N LEU A 159 -14.78 0.58 -4.24
CA LEU A 159 -13.71 1.41 -3.66
C LEU A 159 -13.96 1.75 -2.17
N PRO A 160 -15.13 2.29 -1.76
CA PRO A 160 -15.38 2.56 -0.35
C PRO A 160 -15.43 1.30 0.51
N THR A 161 -15.94 0.18 -0.01
CA THR A 161 -15.98 -1.10 0.74
C THR A 161 -14.57 -1.63 0.99
N VAL A 162 -13.65 -1.54 0.03
CA VAL A 162 -12.25 -1.96 0.22
C VAL A 162 -11.58 -1.13 1.32
N PHE A 163 -11.72 0.20 1.28
CA PHE A 163 -11.17 1.06 2.34
C PHE A 163 -11.82 0.83 3.71
N ALA A 164 -13.14 0.59 3.74
CA ALA A 164 -13.82 0.22 4.98
C ALA A 164 -13.29 -1.11 5.55
N GLY A 165 -13.03 -2.10 4.68
CA GLY A 165 -12.41 -3.37 5.07
C GLY A 165 -11.02 -3.17 5.69
N VAL A 166 -10.15 -2.40 5.03
CA VAL A 166 -8.82 -2.06 5.56
C VAL A 166 -8.94 -1.34 6.91
N TYR A 167 -9.87 -0.41 7.05
CA TYR A 167 -10.09 0.31 8.30
C TYR A 167 -10.51 -0.63 9.45
N VAL A 168 -11.43 -1.56 9.16
CA VAL A 168 -11.89 -2.56 10.14
C VAL A 168 -10.73 -3.46 10.55
N ASP A 169 -9.93 -3.95 9.61
CA ASP A 169 -8.75 -4.77 9.90
C ASP A 169 -7.75 -4.05 10.82
N LEU A 170 -7.41 -2.80 10.50
CA LEU A 170 -6.53 -1.99 11.35
C LEU A 170 -7.14 -1.71 12.73
N THR A 171 -8.46 -1.52 12.80
CA THR A 171 -9.18 -1.31 14.06
C THR A 171 -9.17 -2.55 14.95
N GLN A 172 -9.11 -3.77 14.39
CA GLN A 172 -9.06 -4.98 15.20
C GLN A 172 -7.83 -5.05 16.10
N LYS A 173 -6.70 -4.45 15.66
CA LYS A 173 -5.46 -4.37 16.44
C LYS A 173 -5.60 -3.46 17.67
N HIS A 174 -6.34 -2.35 17.54
CA HIS A 174 -6.60 -1.38 18.61
C HIS A 174 -8.06 -0.90 18.62
N LYS A 175 -8.97 -1.77 19.08
CA LYS A 175 -10.43 -1.56 18.97
C LYS A 175 -10.93 -0.26 19.56
N LYS A 176 -10.48 0.11 20.76
CA LYS A 176 -10.90 1.35 21.43
C LYS A 176 -10.47 2.60 20.65
N PHE A 177 -9.23 2.60 20.17
CA PHE A 177 -8.69 3.69 19.37
C PHE A 177 -9.45 3.84 18.04
N GLY A 178 -9.62 2.74 17.29
CA GLY A 178 -10.36 2.78 16.03
C GLY A 178 -11.81 3.25 16.21
N LEU A 179 -12.54 2.78 17.23
CA LEU A 179 -13.90 3.26 17.50
C LEU A 179 -13.97 4.77 17.79
N VAL A 180 -12.99 5.33 18.49
CA VAL A 180 -12.93 6.78 18.76
C VAL A 180 -12.64 7.55 17.47
N VAL A 181 -11.72 7.07 16.64
CA VAL A 181 -11.36 7.72 15.37
C VAL A 181 -12.52 7.69 14.39
N ILE A 182 -13.22 6.58 14.23
CA ILE A 182 -14.37 6.53 13.31
C ILE A 182 -15.50 7.43 13.78
N ALA A 183 -15.78 7.48 15.08
CA ALA A 183 -16.78 8.38 15.64
C ALA A 183 -16.41 9.85 15.38
N PHE A 184 -15.15 10.22 15.59
CA PHE A 184 -14.64 11.54 15.25
C PHE A 184 -14.80 11.86 13.75
N CYS A 185 -14.42 10.94 12.87
CA CYS A 185 -14.57 11.12 11.42
C CYS A 185 -16.04 11.33 11.01
N VAL A 186 -16.96 10.56 11.60
CA VAL A 186 -18.41 10.73 11.39
C VAL A 186 -18.88 12.11 11.85
N VAL A 187 -18.49 12.55 13.04
CA VAL A 187 -18.84 13.88 13.55
C VAL A 187 -18.34 14.98 12.61
N VAL A 188 -17.10 14.92 12.15
CA VAL A 188 -16.54 15.90 11.21
C VAL A 188 -17.26 15.86 9.86
N ALA A 189 -17.65 14.68 9.39
CA ALA A 189 -18.39 14.51 8.14
C ALA A 189 -19.79 15.14 8.18
N TYR A 190 -20.50 15.05 9.31
CA TYR A 190 -21.86 15.62 9.45
C TYR A 190 -21.87 17.09 9.88
N ILE A 191 -20.98 17.51 10.79
CA ILE A 191 -20.92 18.88 11.31
C ILE A 191 -20.10 19.81 10.39
N GLY A 192 -19.08 19.28 9.71
CA GLY A 192 -18.23 20.07 8.81
C GLY A 192 -18.98 20.82 7.71
N PRO A 193 -19.94 20.20 7.01
CA PRO A 193 -20.80 20.90 6.05
C PRO A 193 -21.68 21.99 6.69
N MET A 194 -22.16 21.78 7.93
CA MET A 194 -22.95 22.79 8.67
C MET A 194 -22.12 24.03 9.01
N LEU A 195 -20.82 23.87 9.22
CA LEU A 195 -19.86 24.95 9.47
C LEU A 195 -19.30 25.59 8.18
N LYS A 196 -19.84 25.24 7.00
CA LYS A 196 -19.35 25.69 5.68
C LYS A 196 -17.87 25.39 5.45
N LEU A 197 -17.32 24.34 6.07
CA LEU A 197 -15.96 23.92 5.82
C LEU A 197 -15.88 23.28 4.43
N ASP A 198 -14.90 23.76 3.64
CA ASP A 198 -14.58 23.18 2.34
C ASP A 198 -14.15 21.71 2.47
N SER A 199 -14.32 20.95 1.40
CA SER A 199 -14.03 19.51 1.34
C SER A 199 -12.60 19.19 1.77
N LEU A 200 -11.64 20.03 1.37
CA LEU A 200 -10.24 19.89 1.75
C LEU A 200 -10.04 20.05 3.26
N LEU A 201 -10.62 21.09 3.85
CA LEU A 201 -10.49 21.37 5.28
C LEU A 201 -11.11 20.26 6.13
N ARG A 202 -12.26 19.70 5.72
CA ARG A 202 -12.86 18.55 6.41
C ARG A 202 -11.97 17.32 6.35
N THR A 203 -11.35 17.07 5.20
CA THR A 203 -10.48 15.90 5.03
C THR A 203 -9.17 16.06 5.79
N LEU A 204 -8.58 17.25 5.80
CA LEU A 204 -7.40 17.53 6.63
C LEU A 204 -7.72 17.43 8.12
N LEU A 205 -8.88 17.93 8.55
CA LEU A 205 -9.27 17.88 9.96
C LEU A 205 -9.53 16.45 10.43
N THR A 206 -10.09 15.59 9.58
CA THR A 206 -10.22 14.14 9.89
C THR A 206 -8.85 13.46 9.97
N VAL A 207 -7.95 13.72 9.04
CA VAL A 207 -6.60 13.12 9.01
C VAL A 207 -5.74 13.59 10.19
N VAL A 208 -5.61 14.91 10.39
CA VAL A 208 -4.80 15.49 11.47
C VAL A 208 -5.44 15.23 12.83
N GLY A 209 -6.76 15.36 12.95
CA GLY A 209 -7.47 15.06 14.18
C GLY A 209 -7.37 13.58 14.56
N GLY A 210 -7.46 12.67 13.59
CA GLY A 210 -7.23 11.23 13.81
C GLY A 210 -5.82 10.93 14.29
N MET A 211 -4.79 11.55 13.68
CA MET A 211 -3.40 11.42 14.14
C MET A 211 -3.21 11.96 15.55
N PHE A 212 -3.78 13.13 15.86
CA PHE A 212 -3.70 13.73 17.20
C PHE A 212 -4.37 12.85 18.26
N LEU A 213 -5.57 12.34 17.96
CA LEU A 213 -6.25 11.37 18.83
C LEU A 213 -5.40 10.12 19.03
N GLY A 214 -4.71 9.65 18.00
CA GLY A 214 -3.76 8.53 18.09
C GLY A 214 -2.58 8.82 19.02
N TYR A 215 -1.98 10.00 18.90
CA TYR A 215 -0.91 10.44 19.79
C TYR A 215 -1.37 10.52 21.26
N VAL A 216 -2.55 11.10 21.50
CA VAL A 216 -3.13 11.20 22.84
C VAL A 216 -3.39 9.80 23.42
N PHE A 217 -4.00 8.90 22.63
CA PHE A 217 -4.29 7.53 23.05
C PHE A 217 -3.02 6.75 23.37
N TYR A 218 -1.99 6.87 22.52
CA TYR A 218 -0.67 6.28 22.76
C TYR A 218 -0.04 6.77 24.08
N LYS A 219 -0.12 8.08 24.36
CA LYS A 219 0.42 8.66 25.60
C LYS A 219 -0.35 8.19 26.85
N TYR A 220 -1.67 7.99 26.75
CA TYR A 220 -2.47 7.44 27.84
C TYR A 220 -2.15 5.96 28.11
N GLU A 221 -2.01 5.13 27.06
CA GLU A 221 -1.63 3.72 27.22
C GLU A 221 -0.19 3.55 27.72
N SER A 222 0.73 4.40 27.27
CA SER A 222 2.13 4.40 27.75
C SER A 222 2.22 4.75 29.23
N LYS A 223 1.39 5.68 29.73
CA LYS A 223 1.33 6.02 31.16
C LYS A 223 0.72 4.91 32.01
N GLY A 224 -0.23 4.13 31.47
CA GLY A 224 -0.85 3.01 32.16
C GLY A 224 0.04 1.76 32.29
N LYS A 225 1.18 1.69 31.58
CA LYS A 225 2.17 0.61 31.69
C LYS A 225 3.33 0.92 32.66
N ILE A 226 3.35 2.12 33.26
CA ILE A 226 4.35 2.56 34.26
C ILE A 226 3.71 2.65 35.66
N ALA A 227 2.46 2.17 35.83
CA ALA A 227 1.77 2.07 37.11
C ALA A 227 1.58 0.61 37.52
#